data_AF-D1QP99-F1
#
_entry.id   AF-D1QP99-F1
#
_cell.length_a   1.000
_cell.length_b   1.000
_cell.length_c   1.000
_cell.angle_alpha   90.00
_cell.angle_beta   90.00
_cell.angle_gamma   90.00
#
_symmetry.space_group_name_H-M   'P 1'
#
loop_
_entity.id
_entity.type
_entity.pdbx_description
1 polymer ?
#
loop_
_entity_poly.entity_id
_entity_poly.type
_entity_poly.pdbx_seq_one_letter_code
_entity_poly.pdbx_strand_id
1 'polypeptide(L)'
;MFEVIYTYRCILINNWTSTEKDIITFYNERGASEKNFDIQNNDFGWSHLPFSFMGENMVFMMVTAMLKNFYLYLVRHISYKVKPLKKTSRPKAFILHFVSVPAKWVRTGRQNVLNLYTNKTYYSEVFIE
;
A
#
# COMPACT_ATOMS: atom_id res chain seq x y z
N MET A 1 36.69 19.15 8.32
CA MET A 1 36.57 18.81 6.89
C MET A 1 35.99 17.41 6.86
N PHE A 2 34.70 17.25 6.54
CA PHE A 2 34.11 15.91 6.46
C PHE A 2 34.52 15.29 5.12
N GLU A 3 35.39 14.28 5.17
CA GLU A 3 35.75 13.49 3.99
C GLU A 3 34.49 12.79 3.45
N VAL A 4 34.20 13.00 2.18
CA VAL A 4 33.10 12.32 1.50
C VAL A 4 33.52 10.86 1.31
N ILE A 5 32.94 9.95 2.09
CA ILE A 5 33.19 8.51 1.95
C ILE A 5 32.49 8.03 0.68
N TYR A 6 33.26 7.74 -0.36
CA TYR A 6 32.73 7.14 -1.58
C TYR A 6 32.48 5.65 -1.36
N THR A 7 31.25 5.21 -1.59
CA THR A 7 30.89 3.78 -1.58
C THR A 7 30.90 3.26 -3.01
N TYR A 8 31.92 2.48 -3.37
CA TYR A 8 31.99 1.80 -4.65
C TYR A 8 31.21 0.49 -4.60
N ARG A 9 30.44 0.19 -5.65
CA ARG A 9 29.69 -1.05 -5.80
C ARG A 9 29.94 -1.63 -7.19
N CYS A 10 30.18 -2.94 -7.27
CA CYS A 10 30.30 -3.64 -8.55
C CYS A 10 28.91 -4.09 -9.02
N ILE A 11 28.59 -3.84 -10.28
CA ILE A 11 27.36 -4.31 -10.94
C ILE A 11 27.82 -5.20 -12.10
N LEU A 12 27.55 -6.51 -12.00
CA LEU A 12 27.82 -7.49 -13.05
C LEU A 12 26.55 -7.68 -13.88
N ILE A 13 26.66 -7.53 -15.19
CA ILE A 13 25.53 -7.62 -16.12
C ILE A 13 25.90 -8.44 -17.36
N ASN A 14 24.87 -8.98 -18.03
CA ASN A 14 24.98 -9.63 -19.33
C ASN A 14 24.28 -8.78 -20.44
N ASN A 15 24.18 -7.46 -20.24
CA ASN A 15 23.52 -6.55 -21.18
C ASN A 15 24.58 -5.80 -21.97
N TRP A 16 24.60 -6.00 -23.29
CA TRP A 16 25.59 -5.43 -24.21
C TRP A 16 25.08 -4.18 -24.96
N THR A 17 23.81 -3.83 -24.76
CA THR A 17 23.09 -2.81 -25.55
C THR A 17 22.74 -1.54 -24.78
N SER A 18 22.56 -1.63 -23.46
CA SER A 18 22.20 -0.48 -22.63
C SER A 18 23.43 0.34 -22.22
N THR A 19 23.24 1.65 -22.02
CA THR A 19 24.30 2.52 -21.53
C THR A 19 24.59 2.28 -20.05
N GLU A 20 25.78 2.65 -19.56
CA GLU A 20 26.15 2.50 -18.15
C GLU A 20 25.17 3.24 -17.22
N LYS A 21 24.67 4.40 -17.67
CA LYS A 21 23.68 5.18 -16.91
C LYS A 21 22.36 4.44 -16.80
N ASP A 22 21.90 3.78 -17.86
CA ASP A 22 20.66 3.00 -17.83
C ASP A 22 20.80 1.79 -16.91
N ILE A 23 21.96 1.13 -16.95
CA ILE A 23 22.29 -0.01 -16.08
C ILE A 23 22.29 0.41 -14.61
N ILE A 24 22.92 1.53 -14.29
CA ILE A 24 22.95 2.09 -12.92
C ILE A 24 21.53 2.45 -12.47
N THR A 25 20.75 3.10 -13.35
CA THR A 25 19.37 3.49 -13.05
C THR A 25 18.51 2.27 -12.75
N PHE A 26 18.56 1.25 -13.62
CA PHE A 26 17.86 -0.02 -13.43
C PHE A 26 18.28 -0.72 -12.13
N TYR A 27 19.57 -0.80 -11.84
CA TYR A 27 20.05 -1.42 -10.60
C TYR A 27 19.56 -0.68 -9.36
N ASN A 28 19.49 0.65 -9.42
CA ASN A 28 19.00 1.49 -8.33
C ASN A 28 17.50 1.29 -8.05
N GLU A 29 16.71 0.83 -9.03
CA GLU A 29 15.30 0.48 -8.82
C GLU A 29 15.10 -0.72 -7.88
N ARG A 30 16.16 -1.51 -7.61
CA ARG A 30 16.12 -2.65 -6.67
C ARG A 30 15.60 -2.27 -5.28
N GLY A 31 15.91 -1.06 -4.80
CA GLY A 31 15.40 -0.58 -3.51
C GLY A 31 13.86 -0.45 -3.46
N ALA A 32 13.22 -0.21 -4.61
CA ALA A 32 11.76 -0.22 -4.69
C ALA A 32 11.17 -1.64 -4.54
N SER A 33 11.91 -2.66 -4.99
CA SER A 33 11.54 -4.06 -4.80
C SER A 33 11.63 -4.49 -3.34
N GLU A 34 12.72 -4.13 -2.64
CA GLU A 34 12.88 -4.38 -1.19
C GLU A 34 11.72 -3.78 -0.39
N LYS A 35 11.35 -2.53 -0.71
CA LYS A 35 10.20 -1.87 -0.08
C LYS A 35 8.87 -2.59 -0.30
N ASN A 36 8.67 -3.26 -1.44
CA ASN A 36 7.48 -4.08 -1.64
C ASN A 36 7.46 -5.27 -0.69
N PHE A 37 8.59 -5.97 -0.50
CA PHE A 37 8.70 -7.08 0.46
C PHE A 37 8.46 -6.61 1.90
N ASP A 38 9.00 -5.45 2.28
CA ASP A 38 8.75 -4.86 3.59
C ASP A 38 7.25 -4.63 3.85
N ILE A 39 6.51 -4.17 2.84
CA ILE A 39 5.06 -3.96 2.95
C ILE A 39 4.35 -5.30 3.10
N GLN A 40 4.70 -6.32 2.32
CA GLN A 40 4.07 -7.64 2.45
C GLN A 40 4.31 -8.25 3.84
N ASN A 41 5.53 -8.12 4.34
CA ASN A 41 5.92 -8.61 5.66
C ASN A 41 5.14 -7.93 6.78
N ASN A 42 5.05 -6.60 6.75
CA ASN A 42 4.49 -5.83 7.87
C ASN A 42 2.96 -5.68 7.82
N ASP A 43 2.39 -5.60 6.61
CA ASP A 43 0.98 -5.22 6.43
C ASP A 43 0.11 -6.36 5.89
N PHE A 44 0.69 -7.38 5.24
CA PHE A 44 -0.04 -8.50 4.62
C PHE A 44 0.32 -9.88 5.22
N GLY A 45 0.99 -9.90 6.38
CA GLY A 45 1.15 -11.11 7.18
C GLY A 45 2.24 -12.07 6.71
N TRP A 46 3.11 -11.70 5.76
CA TRP A 46 4.21 -12.59 5.36
C TRP A 46 5.22 -12.84 6.49
N SER A 47 5.29 -11.96 7.50
CA SER A 47 6.11 -12.17 8.70
C SER A 47 5.56 -13.23 9.66
N HIS A 48 4.26 -13.53 9.59
CA HIS A 48 3.58 -14.44 10.51
C HIS A 48 2.65 -15.36 9.71
N LEU A 49 3.25 -16.37 9.10
CA LEU A 49 2.54 -17.31 8.23
C LEU A 49 1.57 -18.18 9.06
N PRO A 50 0.29 -18.29 8.64
CA PRO A 50 -0.76 -18.89 9.48
C PRO A 50 -0.81 -20.42 9.43
N PHE A 51 -0.18 -21.06 8.45
CA PHE A 51 -0.29 -22.50 8.23
C PHE A 51 0.98 -23.26 8.65
N SER A 52 0.81 -24.53 9.06
CA SER A 52 1.94 -25.40 9.40
C SER A 52 2.66 -25.94 8.16
N PHE A 53 1.93 -26.12 7.06
CA PHE A 53 2.49 -26.67 5.83
C PHE A 53 2.97 -25.57 4.88
N MET A 54 4.15 -25.79 4.28
CA MET A 54 4.77 -24.82 3.38
C MET A 54 3.95 -24.57 2.10
N GLY A 55 3.28 -25.60 1.58
CA GLY A 55 2.43 -25.47 0.38
C GLY A 55 1.25 -24.52 0.60
N GLU A 56 0.61 -24.60 1.77
CA GLU A 56 -0.49 -23.71 2.16
C GLU A 56 0.00 -22.27 2.35
N ASN A 57 1.18 -22.10 2.97
CA ASN A 57 1.81 -20.79 3.13
C ASN A 57 2.23 -20.16 1.79
N MET A 58 2.64 -20.97 0.81
CA MET A 58 2.95 -20.46 -0.53
C MET A 58 1.70 -19.88 -1.20
N VAL A 59 0.57 -20.59 -1.13
CA VAL A 59 -0.72 -20.10 -1.63
C VAL A 59 -1.14 -18.84 -0.88
N PHE A 60 -1.00 -18.82 0.45
CA PHE A 60 -1.27 -17.63 1.27
C PHE A 60 -0.47 -16.42 0.81
N MET A 61 0.85 -16.58 0.60
CA MET A 61 1.73 -15.50 0.14
C MET A 61 1.33 -15.00 -1.25
N MET A 62 0.98 -15.90 -2.18
CA MET A 62 0.51 -15.53 -3.51
C MET A 62 -0.81 -14.74 -3.45
N VAL A 63 -1.79 -15.21 -2.69
CA VAL A 63 -3.09 -14.54 -2.52
C VAL A 63 -2.92 -13.17 -1.88
N THR A 64 -2.14 -13.08 -0.80
CA THR A 64 -1.87 -11.80 -0.12
C THR A 64 -1.11 -10.81 -1.00
N ALA A 65 -0.23 -11.29 -1.90
CA ALA A 65 0.39 -10.43 -2.92
C ALA A 65 -0.62 -9.85 -3.91
N MET A 66 -1.59 -10.66 -4.37
CA MET A 66 -2.67 -10.18 -5.22
C MET A 66 -3.58 -9.20 -4.48
N LEU A 67 -3.89 -9.47 -3.21
CA LEU A 67 -4.68 -8.58 -2.34
C LEU A 67 -4.01 -7.21 -2.18
N LYS A 68 -2.67 -7.15 -2.08
CA LYS A 68 -1.94 -5.88 -2.04
C LYS A 68 -2.17 -5.04 -3.30
N ASN A 69 -2.19 -5.67 -4.48
CA ASN A 69 -2.47 -4.96 -5.73
C ASN A 69 -3.90 -4.40 -5.76
N PHE A 70 -4.87 -5.19 -5.30
CA PHE A 70 -6.25 -4.75 -5.16
C PHE A 70 -6.40 -3.60 -4.14
N TYR A 71 -5.72 -3.70 -3.00
CA TYR A 71 -5.69 -2.65 -1.98
C TYR A 71 -5.13 -1.33 -2.53
N LEU A 72 -4.04 -1.38 -3.31
CA LEU A 72 -3.47 -0.18 -3.94
C LEU A 72 -4.45 0.50 -4.90
N TYR A 73 -5.22 -0.28 -5.65
CA TYR A 73 -6.29 0.25 -6.49
C TYR A 73 -7.35 0.95 -5.64
N LEU A 74 -7.85 0.26 -4.61
CA LEU A 74 -8.91 0.76 -3.73
C LEU A 74 -8.51 2.07 -3.02
N VAL A 75 -7.31 2.11 -2.43
CA VAL A 75 -6.81 3.31 -1.74
C VAL A 75 -6.64 4.47 -2.70
N ARG A 76 -6.19 4.23 -3.94
CA ARG A 76 -6.08 5.30 -4.94
C ARG A 76 -7.42 5.98 -5.16
N HIS A 77 -8.50 5.21 -5.31
CA HIS A 77 -9.84 5.77 -5.48
C HIS A 77 -10.34 6.51 -4.23
N ILE A 78 -10.19 5.92 -3.05
CA ILE A 78 -10.72 6.50 -1.81
C ILE A 78 -9.92 7.72 -1.36
N SER A 79 -8.60 7.75 -1.60
CA SER A 79 -7.72 8.87 -1.23
C SER A 79 -8.10 10.20 -1.87
N TYR A 80 -8.81 10.19 -3.00
CA TYR A 80 -9.30 11.42 -3.61
C TYR A 80 -10.41 12.09 -2.80
N LYS A 81 -11.22 11.30 -2.09
CA LYS A 81 -12.33 11.80 -1.28
C LYS A 81 -11.91 12.00 0.17
N VAL A 82 -11.15 11.04 0.74
CA VAL A 82 -10.74 11.05 2.15
C VAL A 82 -9.39 11.73 2.31
N LYS A 83 -9.39 13.04 2.58
CA LYS A 83 -8.18 13.91 2.63
C LYS A 83 -6.99 13.34 3.45
N PRO A 84 -7.18 12.69 4.61
CA PRO A 84 -6.05 12.13 5.37
C PRO A 84 -5.38 10.91 4.72
N LEU A 85 -6.04 10.24 3.77
CA LEU A 85 -5.49 9.09 3.07
C LEU A 85 -4.67 9.56 1.86
N LYS A 86 -3.46 9.03 1.75
CA LYS A 86 -2.61 9.18 0.57
C LYS A 86 -2.77 7.93 -0.30
N LYS A 87 -2.50 8.06 -1.60
CA LYS A 87 -2.45 6.93 -2.55
C LYS A 87 -1.45 5.83 -2.13
N THR A 88 -0.47 6.19 -1.30
CA THR A 88 0.58 5.32 -0.76
C THR A 88 0.33 4.92 0.71
N SER A 89 -0.84 5.24 1.27
CA SER A 89 -1.17 4.90 2.66
C SER A 89 -1.21 3.38 2.86
N ARG A 90 -0.61 2.93 3.96
CA ARG A 90 -0.61 1.52 4.38
C ARG A 90 -1.96 1.09 4.96
N PRO A 91 -2.29 -0.22 4.95
CA PRO A 91 -3.57 -0.75 5.43
C PRO A 91 -3.98 -0.27 6.82
N LYS A 92 -3.03 -0.13 7.77
CA LYS A 92 -3.32 0.39 9.12
C LYS A 92 -3.93 1.80 9.10
N ALA A 93 -3.38 2.69 8.28
CA ALA A 93 -3.90 4.04 8.12
C ALA A 93 -5.28 4.02 7.43
N PHE A 94 -5.45 3.15 6.43
CA PHE A 94 -6.74 2.94 5.78
C PHE A 94 -7.82 2.48 6.76
N ILE A 95 -7.51 1.50 7.62
CA ILE A 95 -8.42 1.01 8.66
C ILE A 95 -8.80 2.16 9.60
N LEU A 96 -7.81 2.86 10.16
CA LEU A 96 -8.03 3.94 11.11
C LEU A 96 -8.88 5.09 10.55
N HIS A 97 -8.60 5.49 9.31
CA HIS A 97 -9.27 6.63 8.72
C HIS A 97 -10.63 6.26 8.17
N PHE A 98 -10.75 5.16 7.42
CA PHE A 98 -11.96 4.80 6.65
C PHE A 98 -12.81 3.71 7.31
N VAL A 99 -12.21 2.58 7.73
CA VAL A 99 -12.97 1.42 8.23
C VAL A 99 -13.48 1.63 9.66
N SER A 100 -12.68 2.24 10.53
CA SER A 100 -13.02 2.48 11.93
C SER A 100 -14.05 3.60 12.15
N VAL A 101 -14.68 4.11 11.08
CA VAL A 101 -15.73 5.14 11.18
C VAL A 101 -17.08 4.45 11.32
N PRO A 102 -17.74 4.53 12.48
CA PRO A 102 -19.06 3.93 12.66
C PRO A 102 -20.09 4.64 11.79
N ALA A 103 -20.90 3.84 11.09
CA ALA A 103 -21.91 4.33 10.18
C ALA A 103 -23.19 3.49 10.27
N LYS A 104 -24.34 4.10 10.02
CA LYS A 104 -25.65 3.43 9.99
C LYS A 104 -26.48 3.90 8.80
N TRP A 105 -26.99 2.95 8.02
CA TRP A 105 -28.02 3.25 7.03
C TRP A 105 -29.37 3.48 7.73
N VAL A 106 -29.96 4.64 7.48
CA VAL A 106 -31.27 5.05 8.02
C VAL A 106 -32.18 5.42 6.85
N ARG A 107 -33.43 4.93 6.89
CA ARG A 107 -34.42 5.28 5.89
C ARG A 107 -35.21 6.51 6.35
N THR A 108 -35.03 7.62 5.66
CA THR A 108 -35.68 8.90 5.95
C THR A 108 -36.38 9.39 4.69
N GLY A 109 -37.69 9.67 4.76
CA GLY A 109 -38.42 10.28 3.63
C GLY A 109 -38.32 9.51 2.31
N ARG A 110 -38.43 8.17 2.34
CA ARG A 110 -38.25 7.24 1.18
C ARG A 110 -36.83 7.15 0.61
N GLN A 111 -35.85 7.88 1.15
CA GLN A 111 -34.44 7.77 0.77
C GLN A 111 -33.66 6.98 1.82
N ASN A 112 -32.63 6.24 1.37
CA ASN A 112 -31.66 5.61 2.27
C ASN A 112 -30.49 6.58 2.45
N VAL A 113 -30.25 7.02 3.68
CA VAL A 113 -29.18 7.96 4.04
C VAL A 113 -28.17 7.24 4.94
N LEU A 114 -26.88 7.42 4.67
CA LEU A 114 -25.81 6.88 5.50
C LEU A 114 -25.42 7.91 6.56
N ASN A 115 -25.76 7.65 7.82
CA ASN A 115 -25.35 8.47 8.95
C ASN A 115 -23.97 8.04 9.42
N LEU A 116 -23.01 8.98 9.45
CA LEU A 116 -21.66 8.77 9.97
C LEU A 116 -21.56 9.32 11.40
N TYR A 117 -21.12 8.51 12.35
CA TYR A 117 -20.97 8.91 13.75
C TYR A 117 -19.52 9.26 14.04
N THR A 118 -19.06 10.39 13.48
CA THR A 118 -17.68 10.84 13.66
C THR A 118 -17.59 12.35 13.84
N ASN A 119 -16.63 12.79 14.65
CA ASN A 119 -16.27 14.20 14.80
C ASN A 119 -15.34 14.71 13.69
N LYS A 120 -14.95 13.83 12.76
CA LYS A 120 -14.00 14.14 11.69
C LYS A 120 -14.71 14.91 10.57
N THR A 121 -14.47 16.22 10.52
CA THR A 121 -15.14 17.17 9.61
C THR A 121 -14.94 16.86 8.13
N TYR A 122 -13.83 16.27 7.73
CA TYR A 122 -13.56 15.98 6.32
C TYR A 122 -14.52 14.96 5.69
N TYR A 123 -15.32 14.24 6.48
CA TYR A 123 -16.33 13.30 5.96
C TYR A 123 -17.60 13.98 5.42
N SER A 124 -17.84 15.25 5.76
CA SER A 124 -19.02 15.98 5.26
C SER A 124 -19.01 16.13 3.73
N GLU A 125 -17.83 16.22 3.13
CA GLU A 125 -17.64 16.43 1.68
C GLU A 125 -17.45 15.11 0.90
N VAL A 126 -17.26 13.97 1.57
CA VAL A 126 -16.83 12.70 0.93
C VAL A 126 -17.94 12.05 0.12
N PHE A 127 -19.18 12.15 0.59
CA PHE A 127 -20.34 11.42 0.04
C PHE A 127 -21.37 12.34 -0.64
N ILE A 128 -21.03 13.61 -0.84
CA ILE A 128 -21.85 14.52 -1.64
C ILE A 128 -21.42 14.29 -3.10
N GLU A 129 -22.38 13.84 -3.93
CA GLU A 129 -22.22 13.75 -5.40
C GLU A 129 -22.44 15.11 -6.05
#